data_AF-A0A7V8R5M6-F1
#
_entry.id   AF-A0A7V8R5M6-F1
#
_cell.length_a   1.000
_cell.length_b   1.000
_cell.length_c   1.000
_cell.angle_alpha   90.00
_cell.angle_beta   90.00
_cell.angle_gamma   90.00
#
_symmetry.space_group_name_H-M   'P 1'
#
loop_
_entity.id
_entity.type
_entity.pdbx_description
1 polymer ?
#
loop_
_entity_poly.entity_id
_entity_poly.type
_entity_poly.pdbx_seq_one_letter_code
_entity_poly.pdbx_strand_id
1 'polypeptide(L)'
;MYDREARFKMEDTMNAARIEYTEKGVMHAASRRCDIVRISMSSATLAILTQFSLPKQFYLDIPDARITKVGCLLMKVNANNTVEVRFLRLLTQKELNKIFVYSTHPAHRDYVLDIRA
;
A
#
# COMPACT_ATOMS: atom_id res chain seq x y z
N MET A 1 -8.90 23.53 15.59
CA MET A 1 -9.51 23.38 14.26
C MET A 1 -9.08 22.01 13.75
N TYR A 2 -9.96 21.01 13.79
CA TYR A 2 -9.60 19.67 13.31
C TYR A 2 -9.77 19.65 11.80
N ASP A 3 -8.66 19.59 11.06
CA ASP A 3 -8.70 19.17 9.66
C ASP A 3 -9.37 17.80 9.62
N ARG A 4 -10.59 17.75 9.09
CA ARG A 4 -11.23 16.47 8.76
C ARG A 4 -10.44 15.93 7.58
N GLU A 5 -9.47 15.05 7.85
CA GLU A 5 -8.74 14.32 6.81
C GLU A 5 -9.75 13.80 5.77
N ALA A 6 -9.55 14.16 4.50
CA ALA A 6 -10.41 13.72 3.43
C ALA A 6 -10.46 12.18 3.45
N ARG A 7 -11.65 11.63 3.70
CA ARG A 7 -11.87 10.19 3.70
C ARG A 7 -12.03 9.73 2.26
N PHE A 8 -10.94 9.24 1.69
CA PHE A 8 -10.97 8.58 0.39
C PHE A 8 -11.63 7.20 0.55
N LYS A 9 -12.49 6.84 -0.40
CA LYS A 9 -13.14 5.52 -0.41
C LYS A 9 -12.06 4.45 -0.56
N MET A 10 -12.11 3.45 0.31
CA MET A 10 -11.26 2.25 0.20
C MET A 10 -11.88 1.27 -0.78
N GLU A 11 -11.10 0.85 -1.76
CA GLU A 11 -11.47 -0.12 -2.78
C GLU A 11 -10.70 -1.42 -2.55
N ASP A 12 -11.38 -2.54 -2.71
CA ASP A 12 -10.80 -3.87 -2.50
C ASP A 12 -9.88 -4.20 -3.67
N THR A 13 -8.71 -4.74 -3.38
CA THR A 13 -7.71 -5.09 -4.38
C THR A 13 -6.96 -6.36 -3.98
N MET A 14 -6.20 -6.94 -4.90
CA MET A 14 -5.32 -8.09 -4.65
C MET A 14 -4.01 -7.87 -5.41
N ASN A 15 -3.21 -6.92 -4.93
CA ASN A 15 -1.88 -6.65 -5.46
C ASN A 15 -0.81 -7.19 -4.51
N ALA A 16 0.20 -7.83 -5.06
CA ALA A 16 1.41 -8.14 -4.31
C ALA A 16 2.21 -6.85 -4.07
N ALA A 17 2.75 -6.71 -2.87
CA ALA A 17 3.56 -5.57 -2.46
C ALA A 17 4.71 -5.98 -1.54
N ARG A 18 5.61 -5.04 -1.26
CA ARG A 18 6.73 -5.22 -0.36
C ARG A 18 6.82 -4.08 0.63
N ILE A 19 7.05 -4.44 1.88
CA ILE A 19 7.36 -3.52 2.97
C ILE A 19 8.88 -3.44 3.05
N GLU A 20 9.42 -2.25 2.79
CA GLU A 20 10.84 -1.96 2.86
C GLU A 20 11.14 -1.04 4.05
N TYR A 21 12.06 -1.47 4.90
CA TYR A 21 12.45 -0.72 6.08
C TYR A 21 13.89 -1.02 6.48
N THR A 22 14.48 -0.13 7.29
CA THR A 22 15.81 -0.34 7.85
C THR A 22 15.71 -1.01 9.22
N GLU A 23 16.48 -2.07 9.41
CA GLU A 23 16.71 -2.69 10.70
C GLU A 23 18.01 -2.16 11.31
N LYS A 24 18.03 -2.01 12.65
CA LYS A 24 19.24 -1.71 13.43
C LYS A 24 20.05 -0.50 12.94
N GLY A 25 19.40 0.64 12.75
CA GLY A 25 20.10 1.91 12.54
C GLY A 25 20.77 2.07 11.17
N VAL A 26 20.06 1.71 10.09
CA VAL A 26 20.43 1.93 8.68
C VAL A 26 21.35 0.86 8.05
N MET A 27 21.91 -0.06 8.83
CA MET A 27 22.89 -1.03 8.29
C MET A 27 22.26 -2.21 7.51
N HIS A 28 20.96 -2.48 7.70
CA HIS A 28 20.28 -3.59 7.03
C HIS A 28 18.95 -3.13 6.43
N ALA A 29 18.87 -3.08 5.10
CA ALA A 29 17.60 -2.93 4.42
C ALA A 29 16.88 -4.29 4.40
N ALA A 30 15.74 -4.37 5.07
CA ALA A 30 14.85 -5.52 5.04
C ALA A 30 13.71 -5.26 4.05
N SER A 31 13.35 -6.29 3.30
CA SER A 31 12.17 -6.29 2.42
C SER A 31 11.31 -7.51 2.75
N ARG A 32 10.03 -7.28 3.05
CA ARG A 32 9.06 -8.32 3.42
C ARG A 32 7.87 -8.28 2.46
N ARG A 33 7.45 -9.44 1.96
CA ARG A 33 6.27 -9.54 1.09
C ARG A 33 4.99 -9.34 1.89
N CYS A 34 4.02 -8.67 1.29
CA CYS A 34 2.67 -8.48 1.79
C CYS A 34 1.70 -8.37 0.61
N ASP A 35 0.41 -8.49 0.88
CA ASP A 35 -0.63 -8.25 -0.12
C ASP A 35 -1.45 -7.02 0.25
N ILE A 36 -1.75 -6.18 -0.73
CA ILE A 36 -2.68 -5.05 -0.56
C ILE A 36 -4.08 -5.61 -0.73
N VAL A 37 -4.87 -5.58 0.34
CA VAL A 37 -6.25 -6.09 0.36
C VAL A 37 -7.23 -4.97 0.03
N ARG A 38 -6.94 -3.76 0.49
CA ARG A 38 -7.75 -2.57 0.22
C ARG A 38 -6.86 -1.35 0.08
N ILE A 39 -7.20 -0.42 -0.80
CA ILE A 39 -6.42 0.79 -1.02
C ILE A 39 -7.31 1.98 -1.37
N SER A 40 -6.83 3.17 -1.01
CA SER A 40 -7.37 4.47 -1.41
C SER A 40 -6.23 5.41 -1.78
N MET A 41 -6.52 6.67 -2.08
CA MET A 41 -5.47 7.67 -2.32
C MET A 41 -4.58 7.95 -1.09
N SER A 42 -5.07 7.75 0.13
CA SER A 42 -4.35 8.16 1.35
C SER A 42 -3.95 7.01 2.27
N SER A 43 -4.45 5.79 2.04
CA SER A 43 -4.25 4.67 2.95
C SER A 43 -4.42 3.32 2.27
N ALA A 44 -3.91 2.28 2.91
CA ALA A 44 -4.09 0.90 2.51
C ALA A 44 -4.29 -0.03 3.71
N THR A 45 -4.93 -1.17 3.46
CA THR A 45 -4.94 -2.33 4.34
C THR A 45 -4.05 -3.40 3.73
N LEU A 46 -3.01 -3.79 4.46
CA LEU A 46 -2.05 -4.81 4.03
C LEU A 46 -2.29 -6.10 4.79
N ALA A 47 -2.32 -7.23 4.11
CA ALA A 47 -2.23 -8.55 4.71
C ALA A 47 -0.77 -8.96 4.82
N ILE A 48 -0.36 -9.37 6.02
CA ILE A 48 0.99 -9.81 6.33
C ILE A 48 1.00 -11.33 6.46
N LEU A 49 1.79 -11.99 5.63
CA LEU A 49 1.86 -13.47 5.59
C LEU A 49 2.63 -14.06 6.78
N THR A 50 3.66 -13.35 7.26
CA THR A 50 4.56 -13.83 8.32
C THR A 50 4.64 -12.81 9.44
N GLN A 51 4.60 -13.24 10.70
CA GLN A 51 4.74 -12.31 11.83
C GLN A 51 6.18 -11.80 11.95
N PHE A 52 6.33 -10.47 11.98
CA PHE A 52 7.59 -9.79 12.27
C PHE A 52 7.33 -8.46 12.97
N SER A 53 8.37 -7.88 13.57
CA SER A 53 8.29 -6.54 14.15
C SER A 53 8.20 -5.48 13.06
N LEU A 54 6.98 -5.09 12.69
CA LEU A 54 6.75 -4.02 11.72
C LEU A 54 7.09 -2.65 12.34
N PRO A 55 7.97 -1.85 11.72
CA PRO A 55 8.28 -0.52 12.21
C PRO A 55 7.09 0.44 12.06
N LYS A 56 7.10 1.52 12.83
CA LYS A 56 6.06 2.57 12.74
C LYS A 56 6.03 3.26 11.37
N GLN A 57 7.18 3.37 10.71
CA GLN A 57 7.31 3.98 9.38
C GLN A 57 8.13 3.07 8.48
N PHE A 58 7.71 2.96 7.23
CA PHE A 58 8.36 2.15 6.21
C PHE A 58 7.96 2.63 4.81
N TYR A 59 8.61 2.08 3.80
CA TYR A 59 8.21 2.25 2.41
C TYR A 59 7.40 1.06 1.93
N LEU A 60 6.32 1.33 1.19
CA LEU A 60 5.55 0.35 0.46
C LEU A 60 5.96 0.40 -1.01
N ASP A 61 6.33 -0.76 -1.55
CA ASP A 61 6.68 -0.97 -2.94
C ASP A 61 5.63 -1.87 -3.60
N ILE A 62 5.16 -1.48 -4.78
CA ILE A 62 4.15 -2.20 -5.57
C ILE A 62 4.77 -2.51 -6.93
N PRO A 63 5.50 -3.64 -7.06
CA PRO A 63 6.35 -3.92 -8.21
C PRO A 63 5.61 -3.91 -9.54
N ASP A 64 4.46 -4.58 -9.61
CA ASP A 64 3.71 -4.78 -10.86
C ASP A 64 3.19 -3.45 -11.43
N ALA A 65 2.73 -2.56 -10.54
CA ALA A 65 2.30 -1.21 -10.91
C ALA A 65 3.46 -0.22 -11.12
N ARG A 66 4.71 -0.63 -10.88
CA ARG A 66 5.92 0.21 -10.88
C ARG A 66 5.79 1.44 -9.98
N ILE A 67 5.12 1.29 -8.84
CA ILE A 67 5.00 2.34 -7.83
C ILE A 67 5.94 1.97 -6.70
N THR A 68 7.03 2.72 -6.59
CA THR A 68 8.08 2.43 -5.63
C THR A 68 8.10 3.45 -4.51
N LYS A 69 8.56 3.03 -3.33
CA LYS A 69 8.87 3.90 -2.19
C LYS A 69 7.71 4.81 -1.73
N VAL A 70 6.50 4.27 -1.62
CA VAL A 70 5.38 4.99 -0.99
C VAL A 70 5.60 5.00 0.52
N GLY A 71 5.97 6.16 1.07
CA GLY A 71 6.15 6.30 2.52
C GLY A 71 4.84 6.02 3.26
N CYS A 72 4.90 5.17 4.27
CA CYS A 72 3.75 4.69 5.05
C CYS A 72 3.98 4.89 6.55
N LEU A 73 2.91 5.26 7.26
CA LEU A 73 2.80 5.27 8.71
C LEU A 73 1.85 4.15 9.15
N LEU A 74 2.31 3.28 10.04
CA LEU A 74 1.48 2.24 10.64
C LEU A 74 0.45 2.87 11.58
N MET A 75 -0.83 2.67 11.28
CA MET A 75 -1.95 3.21 12.07
C MET A 75 -2.47 2.18 13.06
N LYS A 76 -2.65 0.93 12.61
CA LYS A 76 -3.26 -0.13 13.40
C LYS A 76 -2.77 -1.50 12.95
N VAL A 77 -2.59 -2.39 13.92
CA VAL A 77 -2.36 -3.82 13.70
C VAL A 77 -3.60 -4.57 14.15
N ASN A 78 -4.23 -5.31 13.25
CA ASN A 78 -5.42 -6.10 13.51
C ASN A 78 -5.04 -7.54 13.87
N ALA A 79 -5.92 -8.23 14.62
CA ALA A 79 -5.69 -9.62 15.04
C ALA A 79 -5.70 -10.64 13.90
N ASN A 80 -6.19 -10.27 12.72
CA ASN A 80 -6.28 -11.13 11.52
C ASN A 80 -5.06 -11.00 10.60
N ASN A 81 -3.87 -10.68 11.14
CA ASN A 81 -2.65 -10.44 10.38
C ASN A 81 -2.77 -9.34 9.30
N THR A 82 -3.71 -8.40 9.46
CA THR A 82 -3.78 -7.21 8.62
C THR A 82 -3.30 -5.98 9.36
N VAL A 83 -2.76 -5.02 8.62
CA VAL A 83 -2.36 -3.73 9.15
C VAL A 83 -2.99 -2.61 8.33
N GLU A 84 -3.38 -1.54 9.02
CA GLU A 84 -3.85 -0.32 8.38
C GLU A 84 -2.69 0.68 8.36
N VAL A 85 -2.43 1.21 7.17
CA VAL A 85 -1.33 2.14 6.93
C VAL A 85 -1.86 3.41 6.29
N ARG A 86 -1.28 4.54 6.67
CA ARG A 86 -1.51 5.83 6.03
C ARG A 86 -0.33 6.21 5.18
N PHE A 87 -0.57 6.69 3.98
CA PHE A 87 0.49 7.19 3.11
C PHE A 87 0.94 8.59 3.56
N LEU A 88 2.24 8.84 3.53
CA LEU A 88 2.85 10.13 3.82
C LEU A 88 2.62 11.16 2.70
N ARG A 89 2.19 10.69 1.52
CA ARG A 89 1.68 11.51 0.42
C ARG A 89 0.41 10.88 -0.13
N LEU A 90 -0.43 11.68 -0.77
CA LEU A 90 -1.53 11.13 -1.56
C LEU A 90 -0.98 10.43 -2.82
N LEU A 91 -1.57 9.29 -3.16
CA LEU A 91 -1.45 8.70 -4.49
C LEU A 91 -2.25 9.54 -5.48
N THR A 92 -1.70 9.72 -6.67
CA THR A 92 -2.44 10.31 -7.78
C THR A 92 -3.46 9.32 -8.32
N GLN A 93 -4.50 9.82 -9.00
CA GLN A 93 -5.46 8.93 -9.68
C GLN A 93 -4.76 8.02 -10.71
N LYS A 94 -3.71 8.52 -11.40
CA LYS A 94 -2.93 7.73 -12.37
C LYS A 94 -2.20 6.57 -11.70
N GLU A 95 -1.65 6.77 -10.51
CA GLU A 95 -1.04 5.70 -9.70
C GLU A 95 -2.08 4.69 -9.23
N LEU A 96 -3.21 5.17 -8.68
CA LEU A 96 -4.28 4.30 -8.20
C LEU A 96 -4.85 3.43 -9.34
N ASN A 97 -5.08 4.01 -10.53
CA ASN A 97 -5.52 3.28 -11.71
C ASN A 97 -4.50 2.21 -12.14
N LYS A 98 -3.19 2.50 -12.09
CA LYS A 98 -2.15 1.48 -12.36
C LYS A 98 -2.28 0.30 -11.40
N ILE A 99 -2.46 0.57 -10.11
CA ILE A 99 -2.62 -0.49 -9.09
C ILE A 99 -3.82 -1.38 -9.45
N PHE A 100 -4.95 -0.78 -9.84
CA PHE A 100 -6.14 -1.54 -10.22
C PHE A 100 -5.93 -2.36 -11.51
N VAL A 101 -5.29 -1.81 -12.55
CA VAL A 101 -4.99 -2.55 -13.79
C VAL A 101 -4.15 -3.80 -13.51
N TYR A 102 -3.16 -3.71 -12.61
CA TYR A 102 -2.30 -4.85 -12.25
C TYR A 102 -2.83 -5.67 -11.06
N SER A 103 -4.08 -5.43 -10.66
CA SER A 103 -4.72 -6.18 -9.59
C SER A 103 -5.30 -7.49 -10.12
N THR A 104 -5.20 -8.55 -9.32
CA THR A 104 -5.84 -9.84 -9.63
C THR A 104 -7.30 -9.90 -9.17
N HIS A 105 -7.82 -8.82 -8.57
CA HIS A 105 -9.18 -8.76 -8.03
C HIS A 105 -10.23 -8.76 -9.18
N PRO A 106 -11.31 -9.57 -9.10
CA PRO A 106 -12.31 -9.68 -10.18
C PRO A 106 -12.97 -8.35 -10.57
N ALA A 107 -13.12 -7.42 -9.64
CA ALA A 107 -13.70 -6.10 -9.90
C ALA A 107 -12.82 -5.20 -10.78
N HIS A 108 -11.55 -5.56 -11.00
CA HIS A 108 -10.60 -4.73 -11.73
C HIS A 108 -10.28 -5.23 -13.15
N ARG A 109 -10.97 -6.29 -13.62
CA ARG A 109 -10.70 -6.89 -14.93
C ARG A 109 -10.83 -5.93 -16.11
N ASP A 110 -11.73 -4.95 -16.00
CA ASP A 110 -12.01 -3.99 -17.06
C ASP A 110 -11.17 -2.71 -16.95
N TYR A 111 -10.28 -2.61 -15.96
CA TYR A 111 -9.38 -1.47 -15.85
C TYR A 111 -8.32 -1.54 -16.95
N VAL A 112 -8.21 -0.46 -17.72
CA VAL A 112 -7.22 -0.30 -18.79
C VAL A 112 -6.31 0.87 -18.51
N LEU A 113 -5.04 0.74 -18.89
CA LEU A 113 -4.10 1.87 -18.88
C LEU A 113 -4.41 2.79 -20.05
N ASP A 114 -4.70 4.05 -19.76
CA ASP A 114 -4.65 5.08 -20.80
C ASP A 114 -3.19 5.41 -21.12
N ILE A 115 -2.71 4.90 -22.25
CA ILE A 115 -1.32 5.06 -22.72
C ILE A 115 -1.15 6.42 -23.44
N ARG A 116 -2.24 7.15 -23.70
CA ARG A 116 -2.23 8.34 -24.58
C ARG A 116 -2.26 9.68 -23.83
N ALA A 117 -2.24 9.68 -22.50
CA ALA A 117 -2.30 10.88 -21.64
C ALA A 117 -1.02 11.17 -20.84
#